data_AF-A0A7W8IN64-F1
#
_entry.id   AF-A0A7W8IN64-F1
#
_cell.length_a   1.000
_cell.length_b   1.000
_cell.length_c   1.000
_cell.angle_alpha   90.00
_cell.angle_beta   90.00
_cell.angle_gamma   90.00
#
_symmetry.space_group_name_H-M   'P 1'
#
loop_
_entity.id
_entity.type
_entity.pdbx_description
1 polymer ?
#
loop_
_entity_poly.entity_id
_entity_poly.type
_entity_poly.pdbx_seq_one_letter_code
_entity_poly.pdbx_strand_id
1 'polypeptide(L)'
;MTAFLFIISFALHALSLFIIILLYLQLSRIKEVEKRQSQFIKEMEQTVSAYLVEWKEENERFLNVLSKKMNRRNDDGEAKRPSEMRPQKGEWTLSLDHVEKMKDKVEISTVYAKKNEQPSASSLVEQVLQLQKEGKTIEEIAKLLKKGKTEIELLLKFRQM
;
A
#
# COMPACT_ATOMS: atom_id res chain seq x y z
N MET A 1 27.31 48.83 41.44
CA MET A 1 27.91 47.93 40.44
C MET A 1 27.34 46.50 40.51
N THR A 2 27.31 45.85 41.67
CA THR A 2 26.79 44.48 41.84
C THR A 2 25.28 44.35 41.60
N ALA A 3 24.46 45.31 42.03
CA ALA A 3 23.01 45.30 41.79
C ALA A 3 22.64 45.27 40.30
N PHE A 4 23.40 45.97 39.45
CA PHE A 4 23.21 45.97 38.01
C PHE A 4 23.47 44.59 37.40
N LEU A 5 24.51 43.89 37.87
CA LEU A 5 24.80 42.51 37.46
C LEU A 5 23.70 41.53 37.87
N PHE A 6 23.11 41.70 39.06
CA PHE A 6 21.97 40.88 39.50
C PHE A 6 20.71 41.11 38.66
N ILE A 7 20.42 42.35 38.26
CA ILE A 7 19.29 42.67 37.39
C ILE A 7 19.46 41.99 36.02
N ILE A 8 20.66 42.05 35.44
CA ILE A 8 20.96 41.38 34.17
C ILE A 8 20.84 39.87 34.30
N SER A 9 21.37 39.27 35.36
CA SER A 9 21.24 37.83 35.62
C SER A 9 19.77 37.40 35.74
N PHE A 10 18.97 38.17 36.48
CA PHE A 10 17.55 37.89 36.65
C PHE A 10 16.78 38.06 35.34
N ALA A 11 17.10 39.07 34.54
CA ALA A 11 16.52 39.27 33.22
C ALA A 11 16.85 38.11 32.26
N LEU A 12 18.09 37.60 32.29
CA LEU A 12 18.50 36.44 31.50
C LEU A 12 17.78 35.16 31.95
N HIS A 13 17.56 34.97 33.25
CA HIS A 13 16.76 33.84 33.76
C HIS A 13 15.30 33.95 33.34
N ALA A 14 14.69 35.15 33.41
CA ALA A 14 13.34 35.37 32.92
C ALA A 14 13.21 35.05 31.42
N LEU A 15 14.19 35.48 30.62
CA LEU A 15 14.24 35.16 29.19
C LEU A 15 14.39 33.65 28.94
N SER A 16 15.23 32.96 29.72
CA SER A 16 15.39 31.51 29.63
C SER A 16 14.07 30.78 29.91
N LEU A 17 13.37 31.14 30.99
CA LEU A 17 12.07 30.58 31.33
C LEU A 17 11.04 30.86 30.24
N PHE A 18 11.06 32.06 29.65
CA PHE A 18 10.20 32.41 28.53
C PHE A 18 10.42 31.49 27.32
N ILE A 19 11.68 31.25 26.95
CA ILE A 19 12.03 30.32 25.85
C ILE A 19 11.57 28.89 26.17
N ILE A 20 11.75 28.42 27.41
CA ILE A 20 11.31 27.08 27.83
C ILE A 20 9.79 26.94 27.68
N ILE A 21 9.02 27.96 28.06
CA ILE A 21 7.55 27.96 27.90
C ILE A 21 7.17 27.91 26.42
N LEU A 22 7.82 28.69 25.56
CA LEU A 22 7.56 28.65 24.11
C LEU A 22 7.83 27.26 23.51
N LEU A 23 8.94 26.62 23.88
CA LEU A 23 9.26 25.26 23.45
C LEU A 23 8.25 24.24 23.95
N TYR A 24 7.80 24.35 25.21
CA TYR A 24 6.77 23.47 25.77
C TYR A 24 5.44 23.57 25.01
N LEU A 25 5.03 24.78 24.64
CA LEU A 25 3.81 25.00 23.86
C LEU A 25 3.90 24.38 22.46
N GLN A 26 5.04 24.54 21.78
CA GLN A 26 5.27 23.94 20.46
C GLN A 26 5.32 22.41 20.54
N LEU A 27 5.99 21.86 21.54
CA LEU A 27 6.09 20.41 21.76
C LEU A 27 4.72 19.78 22.07
N SER A 28 3.88 20.49 22.83
CA SER A 28 2.53 20.02 23.17
C SER A 28 1.64 19.90 21.93
N ARG A 29 1.77 20.81 20.95
CA ARG A 29 1.06 20.73 19.67
C ARG A 29 1.47 19.49 18.87
N ILE A 30 2.76 19.17 18.83
CA ILE A 30 3.28 18.01 18.09
C ILE A 30 2.71 16.71 18.68
N LYS A 31 2.70 16.57 20.01
CA LYS A 31 2.13 15.40 20.70
C LYS A 31 0.64 15.21 20.41
N GLU A 32 -0.12 16.30 20.32
CA GLU A 32 -1.55 16.22 19.98
C GLU A 32 -1.76 15.76 18.53
N VAL A 33 -0.93 16.23 17.60
CA VAL A 33 -0.95 15.79 16.20
C VAL A 33 -0.59 14.30 16.08
N GLU A 34 0.44 13.82 16.79
CA GLU A 34 0.80 12.39 16.81
C GLU A 34 -0.37 11.50 17.29
N LYS A 35 -1.07 11.94 18.35
CA LYS A 35 -2.24 11.21 18.86
C LYS A 35 -3.37 11.15 17.82
N ARG A 36 -3.65 12.26 17.14
CA ARG A 36 -4.65 12.31 16.06
C ARG A 36 -4.26 11.41 14.88
N GLN A 37 -2.98 11.40 14.49
CA GLN A 37 -2.48 10.50 13.45
C GLN A 37 -2.67 9.03 13.83
N SER A 38 -2.38 8.65 15.09
CA SER A 38 -2.60 7.28 15.55
C SER A 38 -4.08 6.86 15.51
N GLN A 39 -5.00 7.77 15.85
CA GLN A 39 -6.45 7.52 15.74
C GLN A 39 -6.87 7.39 14.29
N PHE A 40 -6.41 8.29 13.42
CA PHE A 40 -6.69 8.25 11.98
C PHE A 40 -6.23 6.94 11.33
N ILE A 41 -5.04 6.42 11.69
CA ILE A 41 -4.55 5.13 11.18
C ILE A 41 -5.49 3.99 11.57
N LYS A 42 -6.00 3.98 12.82
CA LYS A 42 -6.95 2.95 13.26
C LYS A 42 -8.27 3.02 12.48
N GLU A 43 -8.80 4.22 12.27
CA GLU A 43 -10.01 4.42 11.47
C GLU A 43 -9.80 4.00 10.00
N MET A 44 -8.62 4.26 9.45
CA MET A 44 -8.23 3.81 8.12
C MET A 44 -8.12 2.28 8.04
N GLU A 45 -7.48 1.63 9.01
CA GLU A 45 -7.41 0.16 9.09
C GLU A 45 -8.80 -0.48 9.10
N GLN A 46 -9.73 0.08 9.87
CA GLN A 46 -11.12 -0.38 9.92
C GLN A 46 -11.82 -0.20 8.58
N THR A 47 -11.66 0.95 7.94
CA THR A 47 -12.26 1.27 6.64
C THR A 47 -11.71 0.36 5.55
N VAL A 48 -10.39 0.19 5.47
CA VAL A 48 -9.74 -0.71 4.52
C VAL A 48 -10.16 -2.16 4.76
N SER A 49 -10.27 -2.59 6.02
CA SER A 49 -10.74 -3.95 6.34
C SER A 49 -12.17 -4.17 5.85
N ALA A 50 -13.06 -3.19 6.04
CA ALA A 50 -14.43 -3.26 5.53
C ALA A 50 -14.45 -3.37 3.99
N TYR A 51 -13.68 -2.52 3.30
CA TYR A 51 -13.56 -2.57 1.84
C TYR A 51 -12.97 -3.89 1.33
N LEU A 52 -11.96 -4.45 2.00
CA LEU A 52 -11.35 -5.73 1.59
C LEU A 52 -12.32 -6.90 1.74
N VAL A 53 -13.15 -6.88 2.80
CA VAL A 53 -14.21 -7.88 2.99
C VAL A 53 -15.24 -7.77 1.87
N GLU A 54 -15.74 -6.55 1.62
CA GLU A 54 -16.73 -6.29 0.56
C GLU A 54 -16.19 -6.69 -0.81
N TRP A 55 -14.94 -6.33 -1.12
CA TRP A 55 -14.26 -6.70 -2.36
C TRP A 55 -14.08 -8.21 -2.52
N LYS A 56 -13.74 -8.92 -1.44
CA LYS A 56 -13.63 -10.38 -1.45
C LYS A 56 -14.99 -11.02 -1.74
N GLU A 57 -16.04 -10.58 -1.06
CA GLU A 57 -17.41 -11.07 -1.28
C GLU A 57 -17.86 -10.83 -2.72
N GLU A 58 -17.56 -9.66 -3.29
CA GLU A 58 -17.90 -9.34 -4.68
C GLU A 58 -17.16 -10.24 -5.67
N ASN A 59 -15.86 -10.51 -5.44
CA ASN A 59 -15.10 -11.45 -6.26
C ASN A 59 -15.65 -12.88 -6.20
N GLU A 60 -16.03 -13.36 -5.01
CA GLU A 60 -16.64 -14.69 -4.86
C GLU A 60 -17.99 -14.76 -5.57
N ARG A 61 -18.82 -13.72 -5.47
CA ARG A 61 -20.08 -13.63 -6.22
C ARG A 61 -19.85 -13.66 -7.73
N PHE A 62 -18.86 -12.91 -8.22
CA PHE A 62 -18.51 -12.87 -9.63
C PHE A 62 -18.04 -14.24 -10.15
N LEU A 63 -17.15 -14.91 -9.41
CA LEU A 63 -16.68 -16.25 -9.73
C LEU A 63 -17.82 -17.27 -9.74
N ASN A 64 -18.74 -17.20 -8.78
CA ASN A 64 -19.91 -18.07 -8.72
C ASN A 64 -20.84 -17.87 -9.91
N VAL A 65 -21.09 -16.63 -10.34
CA VAL A 65 -21.90 -16.32 -11.52
C VAL A 65 -21.24 -16.85 -12.80
N LEU A 66 -19.92 -16.66 -12.95
CA LEU A 66 -19.17 -17.18 -14.09
C LEU A 66 -19.19 -18.71 -14.15
N SER A 67 -18.91 -19.38 -13.02
CA SER A 67 -18.93 -20.84 -12.91
C SER A 67 -20.32 -21.40 -13.22
N LYS A 68 -21.38 -20.81 -12.65
CA LYS A 68 -22.77 -21.21 -12.91
C LYS A 68 -23.16 -21.04 -14.39
N LYS A 69 -22.71 -19.98 -15.06
CA LYS A 69 -22.99 -19.74 -16.48
C LYS A 69 -22.20 -20.68 -17.39
N MET A 70 -20.99 -21.07 -16.99
CA MET A 70 -20.18 -22.07 -17.69
C MET A 70 -20.78 -23.48 -17.52
N ASN A 71 -21.24 -23.83 -16.32
CA ASN A 71 -21.80 -25.16 -16.04
C ASN A 71 -23.20 -25.37 -16.65
N ARG A 72 -24.06 -24.33 -16.67
CA ARG A 72 -25.35 -24.38 -17.38
C ARG A 72 -25.22 -24.57 -18.90
N ARG A 73 -24.09 -24.19 -19.49
CA ARG A 73 -23.86 -24.37 -20.93
C ARG A 73 -23.55 -25.83 -21.32
N ASN A 74 -23.23 -26.69 -20.34
CA ASN A 74 -22.97 -28.11 -20.56
C ASN A 74 -24.21 -29.00 -20.33
N ASP A 75 -25.28 -28.49 -19.73
CA ASP A 75 -26.43 -29.31 -19.28
C ASP A 75 -27.61 -29.32 -20.29
N ASP A 76 -27.68 -28.37 -21.22
CA ASP A 76 -28.75 -28.28 -22.24
C ASP A 76 -28.40 -29.02 -23.55
N GLY A 77 -27.90 -30.26 -23.47
CA GLY A 77 -27.28 -30.90 -24.64
C GLY A 77 -27.18 -32.42 -24.67
N GLU A 78 -28.14 -33.19 -24.16
CA GLU A 78 -28.22 -34.63 -24.45
C GLU A 78 -29.56 -35.07 -25.04
N ALA A 79 -29.62 -35.16 -26.38
CA ALA A 79 -30.31 -36.26 -27.09
C ALA A 79 -29.96 -36.32 -28.60
N LYS A 80 -29.33 -37.45 -28.98
CA LYS A 80 -29.21 -38.12 -30.31
C LYS A 80 -27.95 -37.88 -31.18
N ARG A 81 -27.25 -39.02 -31.40
CA ARG A 81 -25.99 -39.32 -32.15
C ARG A 81 -26.18 -39.35 -33.70
N PRO A 82 -25.19 -39.71 -34.57
CA PRO A 82 -23.74 -39.98 -34.43
C PRO A 82 -22.81 -39.38 -35.53
N SER A 83 -21.49 -39.61 -35.36
CA SER A 83 -20.41 -39.74 -36.38
C SER A 83 -19.36 -38.60 -36.50
N GLU A 84 -18.15 -39.04 -36.87
CA GLU A 84 -16.82 -38.49 -36.61
C GLU A 84 -16.49 -37.17 -37.33
N MET A 85 -15.74 -36.30 -36.65
CA MET A 85 -14.53 -35.66 -37.17
C MET A 85 -13.80 -34.91 -36.05
N ARG A 86 -12.54 -35.27 -35.80
CA ARG A 86 -11.59 -34.48 -35.00
C ARG A 86 -11.44 -33.09 -35.63
N PRO A 87 -11.30 -32.03 -34.81
CA PRO A 87 -9.95 -31.49 -34.65
C PRO A 87 -9.60 -31.10 -33.20
N GLN A 88 -8.32 -31.23 -32.89
CA GLN A 88 -7.68 -30.71 -31.68
C GLN A 88 -7.90 -29.20 -31.54
N LYS A 89 -8.32 -28.74 -30.36
CA LYS A 89 -8.13 -27.35 -29.91
C LYS A 89 -8.01 -27.33 -28.39
N GLY A 90 -6.94 -26.70 -27.91
CA GLY A 90 -6.37 -26.84 -26.58
C GLY A 90 -7.37 -26.81 -25.42
N GLU A 91 -7.28 -27.86 -24.61
CA GLU A 91 -7.82 -27.93 -23.27
C GLU A 91 -7.19 -26.85 -22.40
N TRP A 92 -7.95 -25.80 -22.10
CA TRP A 92 -7.84 -25.15 -20.80
C TRP A 92 -8.89 -25.80 -19.90
N THR A 93 -8.59 -27.00 -19.41
CA THR A 93 -9.29 -27.57 -18.26
C THR A 93 -8.87 -26.76 -17.04
N LEU A 94 -9.60 -25.69 -16.73
CA LEU A 94 -9.43 -24.97 -15.48
C LEU A 94 -10.05 -25.82 -14.37
N SER A 95 -9.27 -26.78 -13.84
CA SER A 95 -9.64 -27.55 -12.66
C SER A 95 -9.72 -26.61 -11.46
N LEU A 96 -10.94 -26.24 -11.09
CA LEU A 96 -11.27 -25.40 -9.93
C LEU A 96 -11.00 -26.09 -8.57
N ASP A 97 -10.47 -27.30 -8.54
CA ASP A 97 -10.07 -28.01 -7.30
C ASP A 97 -8.91 -27.32 -6.55
N HIS A 98 -8.19 -26.40 -7.20
CA HIS A 98 -7.04 -25.73 -6.60
C HIS A 98 -7.38 -24.40 -5.90
N VAL A 99 -8.61 -23.88 -6.02
CA VAL A 99 -8.98 -22.61 -5.38
C VAL A 99 -9.37 -22.81 -3.90
N GLU A 100 -9.87 -23.99 -3.53
CA GLU A 100 -10.27 -24.30 -2.15
C GLU A 100 -9.09 -24.38 -1.16
N LYS A 101 -7.84 -24.44 -1.67
CA LYS A 101 -6.62 -24.52 -0.86
C LYS A 101 -5.87 -23.20 -0.69
N MET A 102 -6.39 -22.07 -1.19
CA MET A 102 -5.84 -20.76 -0.83
C MET A 102 -6.30 -20.40 0.58
N LYS A 103 -5.46 -20.80 1.54
CA LYS A 103 -5.60 -20.52 2.97
C LYS A 103 -5.92 -19.03 3.18
N ASP A 104 -7.08 -18.77 3.75
CA ASP A 104 -7.58 -17.45 4.13
C ASP A 104 -6.69 -16.90 5.26
N LYS A 105 -5.58 -16.27 4.90
CA LYS A 105 -4.66 -15.62 5.83
C LYS A 105 -4.54 -14.16 5.43
N VAL A 106 -5.56 -13.39 5.79
CA VAL A 106 -5.46 -11.93 5.81
C VAL A 106 -4.61 -11.54 7.02
N GLU A 107 -3.29 -11.59 6.85
CA GLU A 107 -2.32 -11.31 7.91
C GLU A 107 -1.86 -9.84 7.84
N ILE A 108 -2.79 -8.90 8.06
CA ILE A 108 -2.52 -7.45 8.05
C ILE A 108 -1.55 -7.04 9.18
N SER A 109 -1.44 -7.84 10.25
CA SER A 109 -0.62 -7.49 11.43
C SER A 109 0.90 -7.58 11.23
N THR A 110 1.40 -8.10 10.10
CA THR A 110 2.85 -8.27 9.90
C THR A 110 3.56 -7.06 9.28
N VAL A 111 2.82 -6.05 8.81
CA VAL A 111 3.42 -4.89 8.13
C VAL A 111 3.98 -3.86 9.13
N TYR A 112 3.42 -3.74 10.33
CA TYR A 112 3.83 -2.71 11.31
C TYR A 112 4.95 -3.14 12.28
N ALA A 113 5.30 -4.42 12.35
CA ALA A 113 6.32 -4.92 13.29
C ALA A 113 7.73 -5.03 12.70
N LYS A 114 7.93 -4.79 11.40
CA LYS A 114 9.23 -4.95 10.73
C LYS A 114 9.85 -3.62 10.29
N LYS A 115 9.89 -2.64 11.20
CA LYS A 115 10.83 -1.52 11.09
C LYS A 115 12.19 -1.98 11.62
N ASN A 116 12.88 -2.81 10.84
CA ASN A 116 14.34 -2.94 10.85
C ASN A 116 14.76 -3.72 9.60
N GLU A 117 15.48 -3.01 8.73
CA GLU A 117 16.40 -3.54 7.70
C GLU A 117 15.81 -4.38 6.55
N GLN A 118 15.06 -3.74 5.66
CA GLN A 118 14.87 -4.21 4.26
C GLN A 118 14.90 -3.00 3.30
N PRO A 119 15.77 -2.98 2.27
CA PRO A 119 15.72 -1.98 1.21
C PRO A 119 14.71 -2.45 0.16
N SER A 120 13.43 -2.09 0.29
CA SER A 120 12.45 -2.54 -0.70
C SER A 120 11.31 -1.53 -0.86
N ALA A 121 11.04 -1.18 -2.12
CA ALA A 121 10.06 -0.21 -2.59
C ALA A 121 10.30 1.27 -2.23
N SER A 122 10.39 1.67 -0.96
CA SER A 122 10.53 3.11 -0.61
C SER A 122 11.85 3.70 -1.13
N SER A 123 12.96 2.99 -0.94
CA SER A 123 14.28 3.38 -1.45
C SER A 123 14.34 3.39 -2.97
N LEU A 124 13.58 2.51 -3.64
CA LEU A 124 13.51 2.46 -5.10
C LEU A 124 12.71 3.64 -5.66
N VAL A 125 11.56 3.95 -5.06
CA VAL A 125 10.75 5.12 -5.43
C VAL A 125 11.54 6.41 -5.21
N GLU A 126 12.28 6.51 -4.11
CA GLU A 126 13.11 7.66 -3.79
C GLU A 126 14.29 7.82 -4.77
N GLN A 127 14.95 6.72 -5.15
CA GLN A 127 15.99 6.70 -6.19
C GLN A 127 15.44 7.13 -7.55
N VAL A 128 14.28 6.59 -7.97
CA VAL A 128 13.62 6.98 -9.23
C VAL A 128 13.30 8.48 -9.23
N LEU A 129 12.82 9.01 -8.12
CA LEU A 129 12.47 10.43 -7.98
C LEU A 129 13.70 11.34 -8.05
N GLN A 130 14.79 10.94 -7.41
CA GLN A 130 16.05 11.69 -7.47
C GLN A 130 16.58 11.76 -8.90
N LEU A 131 16.60 10.62 -9.61
CA LEU A 131 17.06 10.55 -10.99
C LEU A 131 16.15 11.33 -11.95
N GLN A 132 14.84 11.37 -11.68
CA GLN A 132 13.90 12.20 -12.42
C GLN A 132 14.14 13.71 -12.18
N LYS A 133 14.44 14.11 -10.93
CA LYS A 133 14.82 15.49 -10.59
C LYS A 133 16.14 15.92 -11.23
N GLU A 134 17.06 14.98 -11.43
CA GLU A 134 18.29 15.18 -12.21
C GLU A 134 18.02 15.31 -13.73
N GLY A 135 16.77 15.18 -14.17
CA GLY A 135 16.36 15.36 -15.57
C GLY A 135 16.56 14.12 -16.44
N LYS A 136 16.85 12.95 -15.86
CA LYS A 136 17.04 11.72 -16.63
C LYS A 136 15.73 11.20 -17.18
N THR A 137 15.79 10.63 -18.38
CA THR A 137 14.64 10.01 -19.03
C THR A 137 14.27 8.68 -18.37
N ILE A 138 13.01 8.27 -18.50
CA ILE A 138 12.49 7.01 -17.94
C ILE A 138 13.33 5.80 -18.40
N GLU A 139 13.85 5.84 -19.63
CA GLU A 139 14.69 4.79 -20.20
C GLU A 139 16.08 4.72 -19.55
N GLU A 140 16.68 5.88 -19.25
CA GLU A 140 17.96 5.95 -18.56
C GLU A 140 17.83 5.50 -17.11
N ILE A 141 16.73 5.86 -16.45
CA ILE A 141 16.40 5.40 -15.09
C ILE A 141 16.22 3.88 -15.07
N ALA A 142 15.49 3.32 -16.05
CA ALA A 142 15.29 1.89 -16.21
C ALA A 142 16.63 1.14 -16.41
N LYS A 143 17.52 1.67 -17.27
CA LYS A 143 18.87 1.12 -17.47
C LYS A 143 19.73 1.20 -16.22
N LEU A 144 19.71 2.33 -15.51
CA LEU A 144 20.54 2.56 -14.32
C LEU A 144 20.11 1.65 -13.15
N LEU A 145 18.81 1.45 -12.98
CA LEU A 145 18.24 0.62 -11.91
C LEU A 145 18.06 -0.85 -12.30
N LYS A 146 18.45 -1.24 -13.54
CA LYS A 146 18.22 -2.58 -14.11
C LYS A 146 16.75 -3.02 -13.99
N LYS A 147 15.83 -2.11 -14.31
CA LYS A 147 14.38 -2.33 -14.31
C LYS A 147 13.78 -2.15 -15.70
N GLY A 148 12.57 -2.67 -15.90
CA GLY A 148 11.84 -2.45 -17.15
C GLY A 148 11.40 -0.99 -17.28
N LYS A 149 11.37 -0.45 -18.51
CA LYS A 149 10.80 0.90 -18.80
C LYS A 149 9.38 1.02 -18.25
N THR A 150 8.58 -0.02 -18.47
CA THR A 150 7.19 -0.12 -17.99
C THR A 150 7.11 -0.17 -16.47
N GLU A 151 8.08 -0.79 -15.78
CA GLU A 151 8.09 -0.86 -14.31
C GLU A 151 8.35 0.51 -13.69
N ILE A 152 9.30 1.28 -14.25
CA ILE A 152 9.59 2.65 -13.79
C ILE A 152 8.43 3.59 -14.11
N GLU A 153 7.83 3.48 -15.28
CA GLU A 153 6.66 4.27 -15.68
C GLU A 153 5.46 3.99 -14.76
N LEU A 154 5.21 2.72 -14.46
CA LEU A 154 4.14 2.31 -13.57
C LEU A 154 4.39 2.77 -12.13
N LEU A 155 5.63 2.67 -11.64
CA LEU A 155 6.05 3.19 -10.34
C LEU A 155 5.79 4.70 -10.19
N LEU A 156 6.07 5.48 -11.23
CA LEU A 156 5.81 6.93 -11.22
C LEU A 156 4.31 7.23 -11.26
N LYS A 157 3.52 6.45 -12.02
CA LYS A 157 2.08 6.65 -12.17
C LYS A 157 1.31 6.30 -10.89
N PHE A 158 1.68 5.24 -10.18
CA PHE A 158 1.08 4.87 -8.90
C PHE A 158 1.32 5.89 -7.78
N ARG A 159 2.35 6.74 -7.91
CA ARG A 159 2.63 7.82 -6.96
C ARG A 159 1.87 9.13 -7.28
N GLN A 160 1.54 9.36 -8.55
CA GLN A 160 0.85 10.57 -8.98
C GLN A 160 -0.67 10.50 -8.75
N MET A 161 -1.22 9.29 -8.61
CA MET A 161 -2.58 9.07 -8.10
C MET A 161 -2.62 9.28 -6.60
#